data_AF-A0A7S4DPN4-F1
#
_entry.id   AF-A0A7S4DPN4-F1
#
_cell.length_a   1.000
_cell.length_b   1.000
_cell.length_c   1.000
_cell.angle_alpha   90.00
_cell.angle_beta   90.00
_cell.angle_gamma   90.00
#
_symmetry.space_group_name_H-M   'P 1'
#
loop_
_entity.id
_entity.type
_entity.pdbx_description
1 polymer ?
#
loop_
_entity_poly.entity_id
_entity_poly.type
_entity_poly.pdbx_seq_one_letter_code
_entity_poly.pdbx_strand_id
1 'polypeptide(L)'
;MNRYTLNLLLALAYTSSATGPTCPCECGTSQTTLKTKFETATTQCLSNTVLSNLGISPADRKGASVKFEIQTWPSQQISTLVGGILAKEAMGYQIEWTCGSSGFNALARIANKETDCLIEFWLDTYYPDAVNYINTQQAVVNAGFAGYTGRAGLYIPQYTESLYSALSLTSADFTNFVANSADFWRSHQIPEVIALYASQNDSAIISSLGLTLEYSFTPPWCKPWNSTGIGNNCADVKAEVSAYDRGQLHQVIINRRLNWTVSYWGTAGVQSYVSAKITRTEPIVFKYWEPTKFIASNSLHRLSLPAYTQLCYSNNTNSLEGAGSVDCDYPTISLRKIVSPSVVPSDSKDVYNNFGAFIRRFDIPQAQMDNVLTAIQNSSIDEYDAACNWLNDNTATWQNWIYNSYSPPKEVIWQISSRVKLTIIAFGAIGLIVALACMLFIAAYRADRMIKSSSIMLSLFTLIGFTLVIMTSFFIIDDAPTLAVCTFQVWLPFIGSMIAISSLGAKTYRIYKIFFNTVDNVSFTDCYLLRYIVVPTLVLILILTISTIVTPPEPTQTTITDGDTITIYRHCPDASVAEYVAEALMAISVIGLAKLAYDAREAPEQFNEAKQLGLALYTMVT
;
A
#
# COMPACT_ATOMS: atom_id res chain seq x y z
N MET A 1 -6.85 38.86 5.95
CA MET A 1 -6.03 37.66 5.70
C MET A 1 -6.70 36.48 6.39
N ASN A 2 -7.07 35.45 5.62
CA ASN A 2 -7.99 34.41 6.04
C ASN A 2 -7.22 33.23 6.67
N ARG A 3 -7.80 32.53 7.66
CA ARG A 3 -7.13 31.43 8.40
C ARG A 3 -6.62 30.29 7.50
N TYR A 4 -7.16 30.17 6.29
CA TYR A 4 -6.70 29.23 5.27
C TYR A 4 -5.33 29.58 4.66
N THR A 5 -4.99 30.87 4.55
CA THR A 5 -3.71 31.29 3.95
C THR A 5 -2.54 31.12 4.91
N LEU A 6 -2.79 31.20 6.22
CA LEU A 6 -1.77 30.98 7.27
C LEU A 6 -1.44 29.49 7.43
N ASN A 7 -2.43 28.60 7.32
CA ASN A 7 -2.21 27.14 7.34
C ASN A 7 -1.49 26.65 6.07
N LEU A 8 -1.72 27.28 4.91
CA LEU A 8 -1.00 26.95 3.67
C LEU A 8 0.47 27.39 3.72
N LEU A 9 0.78 28.53 4.36
CA LEU A 9 2.15 29.01 4.54
C LEU A 9 2.93 28.25 5.63
N LEU A 10 2.25 27.76 6.67
CA LEU A 10 2.83 26.85 7.66
C LEU A 10 3.07 25.44 7.10
N ALA A 11 2.21 24.97 6.19
CA ALA A 11 2.41 23.72 5.46
C ALA A 11 3.58 23.80 4.46
N LEU A 12 3.79 24.94 3.81
CA LEU A 12 4.89 25.15 2.85
C LEU A 12 6.25 25.48 3.51
N ALA A 13 6.26 25.89 4.78
CA ALA A 13 7.50 26.15 5.53
C ALA A 13 8.10 24.90 6.20
N TYR A 14 7.35 23.79 6.28
CA TYR A 14 7.80 22.51 6.85
C TYR A 14 8.11 21.42 5.81
N THR A 15 8.01 21.72 4.51
CA THR A 15 8.33 20.77 3.44
C THR A 15 9.80 20.79 3.00
N SER A 16 10.69 21.53 3.68
CA SER A 16 12.11 21.65 3.27
C SER A 16 13.12 20.86 4.12
N SER A 17 12.70 19.94 4.99
CA SER A 17 13.63 19.02 5.69
C SER A 17 13.28 17.54 5.63
N ALA A 18 12.24 17.14 4.86
CA ALA A 18 11.82 15.74 4.72
C ALA A 18 12.33 15.06 3.44
N THR A 19 13.39 15.56 2.81
CA THR A 19 14.09 14.85 1.73
C THR A 19 15.35 14.19 2.28
N GLY A 20 15.16 13.19 3.15
CA GLY A 20 16.13 12.10 3.24
C GLY A 20 15.97 11.20 2.01
N PRO A 21 17.04 10.56 1.51
CA PRO A 21 16.93 9.77 0.29
C PRO A 21 15.97 8.60 0.52
N THR A 22 14.87 8.59 -0.24
CA THR A 22 14.01 7.43 -0.44
C THR A 22 14.77 6.40 -1.29
N CYS A 23 15.76 5.74 -0.70
CA CYS A 23 16.25 4.47 -1.20
C CYS A 23 15.56 3.36 -0.40
N PRO A 24 15.04 2.30 -1.03
CA PRO A 24 14.83 1.04 -0.34
C PRO A 24 16.13 0.71 0.38
N CYS A 25 16.07 0.48 1.70
CA CYS A 25 17.27 0.04 2.41
C CYS A 25 17.68 -1.30 1.79
N GLU A 26 18.86 -1.37 1.19
CA GLU A 26 19.40 -2.65 0.72
C GLU A 26 19.42 -3.61 1.90
N CYS A 27 18.89 -4.82 1.69
CA CYS A 27 18.85 -5.83 2.72
C CYS A 27 20.28 -6.19 3.14
N GLY A 28 20.54 -6.20 4.45
CA GLY A 28 21.77 -6.79 4.97
C GLY A 28 21.85 -8.27 4.65
N THR A 29 23.03 -8.86 4.81
CA THR A 29 23.28 -10.28 4.48
C THR A 29 22.32 -11.22 5.21
N SER A 30 22.11 -11.04 6.53
CA SER A 30 21.22 -11.96 7.28
C SER A 30 19.75 -11.83 6.87
N GLN A 31 19.27 -10.60 6.63
CA GLN A 31 17.90 -10.36 6.16
C GLN A 31 17.67 -10.99 4.80
N THR A 32 18.64 -10.84 3.88
CA THR A 32 18.59 -11.46 2.56
C THR A 32 18.52 -12.97 2.68
N THR A 33 19.38 -13.59 3.50
CA THR A 33 19.37 -15.04 3.74
C THR A 33 18.01 -15.52 4.27
N LEU A 34 17.46 -14.86 5.29
CA LEU A 34 16.17 -15.23 5.89
C LEU A 34 15.00 -15.05 4.90
N LYS A 35 14.99 -13.93 4.16
CA LYS A 35 14.00 -13.67 3.11
C LYS A 35 14.04 -14.76 2.04
N THR A 36 15.21 -15.05 1.49
CA THR A 36 15.38 -16.10 0.49
C THR A 36 14.94 -17.44 1.03
N LYS A 37 15.32 -17.81 2.26
CA LYS A 37 14.87 -19.05 2.90
C LYS A 37 13.35 -19.11 3.03
N PHE A 38 12.70 -18.04 3.48
CA PHE A 38 11.24 -17.97 3.59
C PHE A 38 10.51 -18.13 2.24
N GLU A 39 11.05 -17.52 1.19
CA GLU A 39 10.48 -17.53 -0.17
C GLU A 39 10.72 -18.87 -0.88
N THR A 40 11.86 -19.51 -0.65
CA THR A 40 12.31 -20.73 -1.36
C THR A 40 12.11 -22.02 -0.58
N ALA A 41 11.64 -21.96 0.66
CA ALA A 41 11.36 -23.13 1.48
C ALA A 41 10.41 -24.09 0.74
N THR A 42 10.91 -25.29 0.43
CA THR A 42 10.16 -26.34 -0.27
C THR A 42 9.19 -27.08 0.65
N THR A 43 9.42 -27.01 1.97
CA THR A 43 8.59 -27.60 3.01
C THR A 43 8.00 -26.49 3.86
N GLN A 44 6.68 -26.57 4.11
CA GLN A 44 5.99 -25.65 5.01
C GLN A 44 6.49 -25.82 6.44
N CYS A 45 6.54 -24.72 7.16
CA CYS A 45 6.91 -24.68 8.57
C CYS A 45 5.85 -25.36 9.45
N LEU A 46 4.57 -25.08 9.17
CA LEU A 46 3.40 -25.66 9.78
C LEU A 46 2.78 -26.66 8.80
N SER A 47 2.82 -27.95 9.16
CA SER A 47 2.19 -28.97 8.33
C SER A 47 0.66 -28.81 8.28
N ASN A 48 0.04 -29.21 7.16
CA ASN A 48 -1.41 -29.28 7.03
C ASN A 48 -2.07 -30.10 8.15
N THR A 49 -1.39 -31.12 8.67
CA THR A 49 -1.85 -31.93 9.81
C THR A 49 -1.89 -31.11 11.09
N VAL A 50 -0.87 -30.29 11.36
CA VAL A 50 -0.85 -29.40 12.53
C VAL A 50 -2.00 -28.39 12.45
N LEU A 51 -2.16 -27.74 11.29
CA LEU A 51 -3.22 -26.73 11.10
C LEU A 51 -4.63 -27.35 11.23
N SER A 52 -4.87 -28.51 10.59
CA SER A 52 -6.16 -29.19 10.67
C SER A 52 -6.51 -29.68 12.08
N ASN A 53 -5.53 -30.15 12.87
CA ASN A 53 -5.73 -30.52 14.27
C ASN A 53 -6.14 -29.31 15.15
N LEU A 54 -5.71 -28.10 14.77
CA LEU A 54 -6.11 -26.85 15.43
C LEU A 54 -7.42 -26.28 14.89
N GLY A 55 -8.06 -26.93 13.91
CA GLY A 55 -9.25 -26.41 13.23
C GLY A 55 -8.97 -25.18 12.36
N ILE A 56 -7.71 -24.97 11.97
CA ILE A 56 -7.28 -23.84 11.14
C ILE A 56 -7.17 -24.31 9.69
N SER A 57 -7.92 -23.66 8.81
CA SER A 57 -7.78 -23.81 7.36
C SER A 57 -7.45 -22.44 6.77
N PRO A 58 -6.37 -22.29 5.99
CA PRO A 58 -6.05 -21.05 5.28
C PRO A 58 -7.19 -20.62 4.37
N ALA A 59 -7.46 -19.31 4.29
CA ALA A 59 -8.56 -18.79 3.47
C ALA A 59 -8.03 -18.43 2.08
N ASP A 60 -8.89 -18.52 1.06
CA ASP A 60 -8.57 -17.96 -0.25
C ASP A 60 -8.59 -16.44 -0.19
N ARG A 61 -7.40 -15.84 -0.10
CA ARG A 61 -7.20 -14.39 -0.04
C ARG A 61 -7.22 -13.70 -1.41
N LYS A 62 -7.55 -14.41 -2.51
CA LYS A 62 -7.54 -13.88 -3.89
C LYS A 62 -6.21 -13.19 -4.27
N GLY A 63 -5.10 -13.71 -3.73
CA GLY A 63 -3.76 -13.18 -3.98
C GLY A 63 -3.40 -11.92 -3.16
N ALA A 64 -4.21 -11.52 -2.17
CA ALA A 64 -3.87 -10.39 -1.30
C ALA A 64 -2.55 -10.62 -0.58
N SER A 65 -1.69 -9.59 -0.57
CA SER A 65 -0.37 -9.61 0.03
C SER A 65 -0.26 -8.64 1.20
N VAL A 66 0.58 -8.98 2.18
CA VAL A 66 0.93 -8.09 3.30
C VAL A 66 2.44 -7.94 3.39
N LYS A 67 2.90 -6.72 3.61
CA LYS A 67 4.32 -6.38 3.70
C LYS A 67 4.78 -6.36 5.14
N PHE A 68 5.71 -7.25 5.48
CA PHE A 68 6.39 -7.28 6.76
C PHE A 68 7.75 -6.58 6.66
N GLU A 69 8.03 -5.71 7.62
CA GLU A 69 9.38 -5.18 7.79
C GLU A 69 10.24 -6.12 8.65
N ILE A 70 11.38 -6.54 8.11
CA ILE A 70 12.42 -7.28 8.85
C ILE A 70 13.60 -6.37 9.13
N GLN A 71 14.08 -6.34 10.36
CA GLN A 71 15.20 -5.54 10.87
C GLN A 71 16.44 -6.43 11.05
N THR A 72 17.52 -5.85 11.57
CA THR A 72 18.84 -6.49 11.62
C THR A 72 19.11 -7.29 12.89
N TRP A 73 18.23 -7.22 13.90
CA TRP A 73 18.47 -7.86 15.20
C TRP A 73 17.56 -9.07 15.46
N PRO A 74 18.02 -10.09 16.22
CA PRO A 74 17.38 -11.40 16.22
C PRO A 74 15.97 -11.45 16.79
N SER A 75 15.67 -10.75 17.89
CA SER A 75 14.31 -10.78 18.48
C SER A 75 13.25 -10.25 17.51
N GLN A 76 13.59 -9.19 16.78
CA GLN A 76 12.70 -8.64 15.77
C GLN A 76 12.57 -9.60 14.59
N GLN A 77 13.67 -10.19 14.12
CA GLN A 77 13.64 -11.18 13.05
C GLN A 77 12.73 -12.35 13.42
N ILE A 78 12.84 -12.87 14.64
CA ILE A 78 11.97 -13.94 15.15
C ILE A 78 10.52 -13.52 15.16
N SER A 79 10.20 -12.38 15.78
CA SER A 79 8.83 -11.90 15.87
C SER A 79 8.18 -11.70 14.49
N THR A 80 8.93 -11.14 13.54
CA THR A 80 8.49 -10.93 12.16
C THR A 80 8.33 -12.23 11.39
N LEU A 81 9.24 -13.20 11.58
CA LEU A 81 9.15 -14.52 10.95
C LEU A 81 7.96 -15.31 11.50
N VAL A 82 7.74 -15.32 12.82
CA VAL A 82 6.53 -15.91 13.43
C VAL A 82 5.26 -15.29 12.83
N GLY A 83 5.23 -13.96 12.74
CA GLY A 83 4.12 -13.22 12.13
C GLY A 83 3.87 -13.58 10.66
N GLY A 84 4.94 -13.58 9.86
CA GLY A 84 4.89 -13.88 8.43
C GLY A 84 4.53 -15.34 8.12
N ILE A 85 5.06 -16.31 8.89
CA ILE A 85 4.72 -17.73 8.74
C ILE A 85 3.24 -17.94 9.02
N LEU A 86 2.72 -17.41 10.13
CA LEU A 86 1.29 -17.53 10.47
C LEU A 86 0.39 -16.85 9.42
N ALA A 87 0.74 -15.64 8.98
CA ALA A 87 -0.01 -14.94 7.96
C ALA A 87 -0.03 -15.71 6.62
N LYS A 88 1.09 -16.34 6.24
CA LYS A 88 1.20 -17.16 5.02
C LYS A 88 0.49 -18.49 5.15
N GLU A 89 0.92 -19.31 6.10
CA GLU A 89 0.58 -20.73 6.17
C GLU A 89 -0.70 -21.00 6.95
N ALA A 90 -1.08 -20.17 7.93
CA ALA A 90 -2.32 -20.36 8.70
C ALA A 90 -3.48 -19.49 8.18
N MET A 91 -3.20 -18.31 7.62
CA MET A 91 -4.24 -17.35 7.19
C MET A 91 -4.40 -17.22 5.67
N GLY A 92 -3.41 -17.64 4.88
CA GLY A 92 -3.47 -17.68 3.41
C GLY A 92 -3.05 -16.40 2.68
N TYR A 93 -2.39 -15.44 3.34
CA TYR A 93 -1.87 -14.24 2.69
C TYR A 93 -0.58 -14.52 1.92
N GLN A 94 -0.34 -13.74 0.87
CA GLN A 94 1.01 -13.63 0.30
C GLN A 94 1.85 -12.70 1.18
N ILE A 95 3.14 -12.99 1.31
CA ILE A 95 4.04 -12.19 2.15
C ILE A 95 5.06 -11.50 1.28
N GLU A 96 5.17 -10.19 1.47
CA GLU A 96 6.21 -9.36 0.91
C GLU A 96 7.13 -8.85 2.04
N TRP A 97 8.40 -8.64 1.71
CA TRP A 97 9.43 -8.28 2.69
C TRP A 97 10.03 -6.93 2.39
N THR A 98 10.05 -6.07 3.41
CA THR A 98 10.78 -4.80 3.41
C THR A 98 11.92 -4.90 4.40
N CYS A 99 13.14 -4.54 3.98
CA CYS A 99 14.29 -4.56 4.87
C CYS A 99 14.43 -3.20 5.56
N GLY A 100 14.53 -3.21 6.89
CA GLY A 100 14.87 -2.06 7.72
C GLY A 100 16.28 -2.20 8.30
N SER A 101 17.01 -1.10 8.41
CA SER A 101 18.34 -1.08 9.05
C SER A 101 18.33 -0.42 10.43
N SER A 102 17.24 0.27 10.78
CA SER A 102 17.00 0.85 12.09
C SER A 102 15.52 1.15 12.31
N GLY A 103 15.13 1.30 13.59
CA GLY A 103 13.80 1.76 13.99
C GLY A 103 13.53 3.23 13.64
N PHE A 104 14.56 4.04 13.38
CA PHE A 104 14.42 5.49 13.15
C PHE A 104 13.51 5.83 11.96
N ASN A 105 13.67 5.10 10.84
CA ASN A 105 12.90 5.34 9.62
C ASN A 105 11.66 4.45 9.50
N ALA A 106 11.38 3.57 10.46
CA ALA A 106 10.27 2.61 10.38
C ALA A 106 8.90 3.31 10.29
N LEU A 107 8.71 4.38 11.06
CA LEU A 107 7.48 5.19 11.03
C LEU A 107 7.24 5.81 9.64
N ALA A 108 8.29 6.35 9.04
CA ALA A 108 8.22 6.94 7.70
C ALA A 108 7.90 5.88 6.63
N ARG A 109 8.50 4.69 6.71
CA ARG A 109 8.23 3.58 5.77
C ARG A 109 6.78 3.12 5.82
N ILE A 110 6.18 3.02 7.01
CA ILE A 110 4.75 2.72 7.14
C ILE A 110 3.90 3.85 6.57
N ALA A 111 4.21 5.11 6.92
CA ALA A 111 3.48 6.27 6.41
C ALA A 111 3.51 6.36 4.87
N ASN A 112 4.63 5.96 4.26
CA ASN A 112 4.84 5.92 2.81
C ASN A 112 4.31 4.63 2.14
N LYS A 113 3.71 3.70 2.90
CA LYS A 113 3.22 2.40 2.40
C LYS A 113 4.30 1.49 1.81
N GLU A 114 5.55 1.67 2.26
CA GLU A 114 6.67 0.80 1.91
C GLU A 114 6.61 -0.53 2.70
N THR A 115 5.95 -0.52 3.86
CA THR A 115 5.65 -1.71 4.66
C THR A 115 4.28 -1.55 5.34
N ASP A 116 3.61 -2.67 5.62
CA ASP A 116 2.31 -2.67 6.28
C ASP A 116 2.43 -2.90 7.78
N CYS A 117 3.49 -3.57 8.24
CA CYS A 117 3.65 -3.93 9.65
C CYS A 117 5.11 -4.05 10.08
N LEU A 118 5.40 -3.55 11.27
CA LEU A 118 6.58 -3.85 12.07
C LEU A 118 6.14 -4.38 13.43
N ILE A 119 6.52 -5.62 13.76
CA ILE A 119 6.08 -6.30 15.00
C ILE A 119 6.84 -5.81 16.24
N GLU A 120 8.13 -5.49 16.10
CA GLU A 120 8.95 -4.99 17.20
C GLU A 120 9.42 -3.55 16.96
N PHE A 121 8.81 -2.61 17.64
CA PHE A 121 9.13 -1.19 17.59
C PHE A 121 9.42 -0.63 18.99
N TRP A 122 10.58 0.00 19.12
CA TRP A 122 11.07 0.65 20.34
C TRP A 122 10.46 2.05 20.49
N LEU A 123 9.13 2.11 20.68
CA LEU A 123 8.36 3.35 20.60
C LEU A 123 8.88 4.48 21.49
N ASP A 124 9.24 4.18 22.74
CA ASP A 124 9.67 5.18 23.71
C ASP A 124 11.00 5.83 23.32
N THR A 125 11.88 5.10 22.62
CA THR A 125 13.14 5.63 22.07
C THR A 125 12.89 6.69 21.00
N TYR A 126 11.76 6.60 20.29
CA TYR A 126 11.38 7.48 19.17
C TYR A 126 10.12 8.30 19.47
N TYR A 127 9.81 8.52 20.75
CA TYR A 127 8.52 9.07 21.18
C TYR A 127 8.14 10.39 20.47
N PRO A 128 9.03 11.39 20.29
CA PRO A 128 8.67 12.62 19.58
C PRO A 128 8.19 12.37 18.13
N ASP A 129 8.90 11.51 17.39
CA ASP A 129 8.54 11.15 16.02
C ASP A 129 7.27 10.30 15.99
N ALA A 130 7.14 9.35 16.92
CA ALA A 130 5.98 8.48 17.05
C ALA A 130 4.70 9.29 17.30
N VAL A 131 4.73 10.32 18.16
CA VAL A 131 3.58 11.21 18.38
C VAL A 131 3.16 11.90 17.09
N ASN A 132 4.10 12.39 16.29
CA ASN A 132 3.78 13.06 15.03
C ASN A 132 3.11 12.11 14.03
N TYR A 133 3.67 10.92 13.79
CA TYR A 133 3.12 9.97 12.82
C TYR A 133 1.80 9.33 13.27
N ILE A 134 1.67 9.01 14.56
CA ILE A 134 0.52 8.27 15.11
C ILE A 134 -0.62 9.22 15.46
N ASN A 135 -0.35 10.30 16.20
CA ASN A 135 -1.41 11.17 16.74
C ASN A 135 -1.74 12.34 15.82
N THR A 136 -0.73 12.98 15.22
CA THR A 136 -0.94 14.18 14.40
C THR A 136 -1.31 13.83 12.96
N GLN A 137 -0.53 12.97 12.31
CA GLN A 137 -0.73 12.61 10.90
C GLN A 137 -1.71 11.44 10.72
N GLN A 138 -1.86 10.59 11.74
CA GLN A 138 -2.64 9.34 11.67
C GLN A 138 -2.20 8.42 10.52
N ALA A 139 -0.93 8.53 10.11
CA ALA A 139 -0.35 7.76 9.01
C ALA A 139 0.21 6.40 9.49
N VAL A 140 0.31 6.20 10.80
CA VAL A 140 0.76 4.96 11.45
C VAL A 140 -0.17 4.65 12.62
N VAL A 141 -0.46 3.37 12.85
CA VAL A 141 -1.27 2.92 13.97
C VAL A 141 -0.45 2.07 14.93
N ASN A 142 -0.47 2.41 16.22
CA ASN A 142 0.04 1.55 17.29
C ASN A 142 -0.94 0.38 17.50
N ALA A 143 -0.52 -0.82 17.13
CA ALA A 143 -1.30 -2.05 17.21
C ALA A 143 -1.16 -2.79 18.55
N GLY A 144 -0.53 -2.18 19.56
CA GLY A 144 -0.40 -2.72 20.91
C GLY A 144 0.98 -3.30 21.20
N PHE A 145 1.08 -4.07 22.28
CA PHE A 145 2.33 -4.68 22.75
C PHE A 145 2.72 -5.93 21.95
N ALA A 146 4.02 -6.20 21.81
CA ALA A 146 4.55 -7.41 21.17
C ALA A 146 4.65 -8.62 22.12
N GLY A 147 4.48 -8.41 23.43
CA GLY A 147 4.49 -9.44 24.49
C GLY A 147 5.78 -9.57 25.30
N TYR A 148 6.81 -8.85 24.89
CA TYR A 148 8.13 -8.81 25.52
C TYR A 148 8.66 -7.38 25.56
N THR A 149 9.67 -7.16 26.39
CA THR A 149 10.25 -5.85 26.68
C THR A 149 11.66 -5.74 26.15
N GLY A 150 12.05 -4.52 25.78
CA GLY A 150 13.41 -4.17 25.41
C GLY A 150 14.05 -3.30 26.47
N ARG A 151 15.32 -3.54 26.78
CA ARG A 151 16.05 -2.73 27.77
C ARG A 151 17.53 -2.60 27.42
N ALA A 152 18.02 -1.37 27.37
CA ALA A 152 19.45 -1.11 27.34
C ALA A 152 20.05 -1.22 28.75
N GLY A 153 21.33 -1.47 28.87
CA GLY A 153 21.96 -1.59 30.18
C GLY A 153 23.45 -1.79 30.14
N LEU A 154 24.04 -1.71 31.32
CA LEU A 154 25.42 -2.09 31.57
C LEU A 154 25.43 -3.55 32.04
N TYR A 155 26.42 -4.31 31.57
CA TYR A 155 26.58 -5.73 31.86
C TYR A 155 28.01 -6.03 32.26
N ILE A 156 28.15 -7.01 33.14
CA ILE A 156 29.42 -7.62 33.53
C ILE A 156 29.29 -9.14 33.46
N PRO A 157 30.36 -9.89 33.18
CA PRO A 157 30.32 -11.35 33.32
C PRO A 157 30.07 -11.77 34.78
N GLN A 158 29.29 -12.81 35.00
CA GLN A 158 28.91 -13.26 36.35
C GLN A 158 30.13 -13.64 37.21
N TYR A 159 31.19 -14.18 36.59
CA TYR A 159 32.43 -14.50 37.30
C TYR A 159 33.16 -13.27 37.87
N THR A 160 32.84 -12.06 37.40
CA THR A 160 33.49 -10.82 37.86
C THR A 160 33.27 -10.58 39.35
N GLU A 161 32.13 -11.02 39.90
CA GLU A 161 31.86 -10.94 41.35
C GLU A 161 32.90 -11.73 42.17
N SER A 162 33.32 -12.90 41.68
CA SER A 162 34.35 -13.71 42.33
C SER A 162 35.73 -13.03 42.28
N LEU A 163 36.05 -12.34 41.18
CA LEU A 163 37.28 -11.57 41.06
C LEU A 163 37.32 -10.41 42.06
N TYR A 164 36.18 -9.79 42.35
CA TYR A 164 36.09 -8.75 43.37
C TYR A 164 36.25 -9.28 44.78
N SER A 165 35.69 -10.44 45.07
CA SER A 165 35.87 -11.09 46.38
C SER A 165 37.33 -11.50 46.65
N ALA A 166 38.12 -11.69 45.58
CA ALA A 166 39.54 -11.99 45.65
C ALA A 166 40.43 -10.75 45.84
N LEU A 167 39.91 -9.54 45.58
CA LEU A 167 40.59 -8.31 45.97
C LEU A 167 40.52 -8.24 47.51
N SER A 168 41.66 -8.00 48.17
CA SER A 168 41.74 -7.74 49.61
C SER A 168 41.13 -6.38 50.00
N LEU A 169 39.95 -6.07 49.48
CA LEU A 169 39.11 -4.96 49.90
C LEU A 169 38.78 -5.17 51.36
N THR A 170 38.86 -4.12 52.19
CA THR A 170 38.48 -4.27 53.59
C THR A 170 37.05 -4.78 53.65
N SER A 171 36.84 -5.88 54.37
CA SER A 171 35.60 -6.66 54.33
C SER A 171 34.34 -5.84 54.68
N ALA A 172 34.49 -4.72 55.39
CA ALA A 172 33.37 -3.84 55.74
C ALA A 172 32.80 -3.06 54.53
N ASP A 173 33.62 -2.64 53.57
CA ASP A 173 33.11 -1.89 52.40
C ASP A 173 32.47 -2.86 51.39
N PHE A 174 33.19 -3.91 51.01
CA PHE A 174 32.71 -4.87 50.01
C PHE A 174 31.46 -5.65 50.46
N THR A 175 31.40 -6.10 51.72
CA THR A 175 30.23 -6.83 52.24
C THR A 175 29.00 -5.94 52.35
N ASN A 176 29.14 -4.63 52.62
CA ASN A 176 28.03 -3.68 52.61
C ASN A 176 27.53 -3.33 51.18
N PHE A 177 28.42 -3.36 50.18
CA PHE A 177 28.05 -3.14 48.77
C PHE A 177 27.42 -4.36 48.10
N VAL A 178 27.89 -5.57 48.39
CA VAL A 178 27.29 -6.82 47.88
C VAL A 178 25.96 -7.11 48.59
N ALA A 179 25.80 -6.73 49.86
CA ALA A 179 24.55 -6.91 50.60
C ALA A 179 23.40 -6.00 50.11
N ASN A 180 23.69 -4.92 49.36
CA ASN A 180 22.70 -4.02 48.79
C ASN A 180 22.85 -3.95 47.26
N SER A 181 22.33 -4.95 46.56
CA SER A 181 22.43 -5.13 45.10
C SER A 181 22.01 -3.92 44.24
N ALA A 182 21.23 -2.97 44.77
CA ALA A 182 20.81 -1.76 44.07
C ALA A 182 21.90 -0.67 43.94
N ASP A 183 22.93 -0.69 44.81
CA ASP A 183 24.03 0.28 44.79
C ASP A 183 25.35 -0.32 44.28
N PHE A 184 25.28 -1.51 43.66
CA PHE A 184 26.45 -2.22 43.15
C PHE A 184 27.27 -1.40 42.12
N TRP A 185 26.65 -0.46 41.40
CA TRP A 185 27.37 0.49 40.55
C TRP A 185 28.39 1.35 41.32
N ARG A 186 28.18 1.62 42.61
CA ARG A 186 29.12 2.39 43.46
C ARG A 186 30.41 1.63 43.73
N SER A 187 30.36 0.30 43.79
CA SER A 187 31.57 -0.51 43.94
C SER A 187 32.53 -0.31 42.77
N HIS A 188 32.01 0.06 41.60
CA HIS A 188 32.79 0.35 40.40
C HIS A 188 33.37 1.77 40.37
N GLN A 189 33.25 2.51 41.48
CA GLN A 189 34.02 3.74 41.76
C GLN A 189 35.22 3.48 42.68
N ILE A 190 35.35 2.27 43.24
CA ILE A 190 36.48 1.88 44.08
C ILE A 190 37.73 1.78 43.19
N PRO A 191 38.86 2.44 43.52
CA PRO A 191 40.06 2.46 42.68
C PRO A 191 40.58 1.06 42.31
N GLU A 192 40.51 0.10 43.24
CA GLU A 192 40.93 -1.29 43.03
C GLU A 192 40.02 -2.02 42.03
N VAL A 193 38.71 -1.75 42.06
CA VAL A 193 37.74 -2.31 41.11
C VAL A 193 37.90 -1.65 39.73
N ILE A 194 38.13 -0.34 39.68
CA ILE A 194 38.43 0.37 38.44
C ILE A 194 39.73 -0.16 37.82
N ALA A 195 40.75 -0.45 38.63
CA ALA A 195 42.02 -0.99 38.17
C ALA A 195 41.89 -2.39 37.55
N LEU A 196 40.87 -3.19 37.92
CA LEU A 196 40.57 -4.45 37.24
C LEU A 196 40.12 -4.23 35.79
N TYR A 197 39.38 -3.15 35.54
CA TYR A 197 38.92 -2.78 34.20
C TYR A 197 39.95 -1.95 33.42
N ALA A 198 41.06 -1.58 34.05
CA ALA A 198 42.17 -0.93 33.37
C ALA A 198 42.81 -1.91 32.36
N SER A 199 43.26 -1.37 31.23
CA SER A 199 43.54 -1.99 29.92
C SER A 199 44.54 -3.16 29.87
N GLN A 200 44.34 -4.23 30.64
CA GLN A 200 45.10 -5.46 30.44
C GLN A 200 44.70 -6.07 29.07
N ASN A 201 45.66 -6.19 28.15
CA ASN A 201 45.54 -6.84 26.83
C ASN A 201 44.58 -6.21 25.79
N ASP A 202 44.00 -5.04 26.06
CA ASP A 202 43.01 -4.41 25.16
C ASP A 202 43.52 -4.19 23.73
N SER A 203 44.71 -3.58 23.60
CA SER A 203 45.31 -3.28 22.30
C SER A 203 45.59 -4.54 21.47
N ALA A 204 45.95 -5.65 22.13
CA ALA A 204 46.20 -6.93 21.46
C ALA A 204 44.89 -7.55 20.96
N ILE A 205 43.83 -7.54 21.78
CA ILE A 205 42.51 -8.05 21.39
C ILE A 205 41.96 -7.22 20.21
N ILE A 206 41.95 -5.89 20.34
CA ILE A 206 41.47 -4.95 19.32
C ILE A 206 42.21 -5.16 18.00
N SER A 207 43.55 -5.24 18.03
CA SER A 207 44.36 -5.46 16.83
C SER A 207 44.13 -6.85 16.23
N SER A 208 44.00 -7.90 17.05
CA SER A 208 43.78 -9.27 16.56
C SER A 208 42.41 -9.45 15.88
N LEU A 209 41.41 -8.70 16.32
CA LEU A 209 40.06 -8.72 15.79
C LEU A 209 39.83 -7.69 14.68
N GLY A 210 40.82 -6.83 14.39
CA GLY A 210 40.72 -5.77 13.38
C GLY A 210 39.61 -4.76 13.69
N LEU A 211 39.36 -4.46 14.97
CA LEU A 211 38.26 -3.57 15.36
C LEU A 211 38.62 -2.10 15.12
N THR A 212 37.65 -1.36 14.59
CA THR A 212 37.76 0.08 14.35
C THR A 212 36.91 0.83 15.36
N LEU A 213 37.51 1.81 16.04
CA LEU A 213 36.80 2.68 16.97
C LEU A 213 35.88 3.64 16.18
N GLU A 214 34.58 3.62 16.50
CA GLU A 214 33.57 4.52 15.90
C GLU A 214 33.61 5.89 16.57
N TYR A 215 33.53 5.90 17.90
CA TYR A 215 33.43 7.09 18.72
C TYR A 215 33.98 6.82 20.13
N SER A 216 34.42 7.85 20.84
CA SER A 216 34.77 7.73 22.25
C SER A 216 34.36 8.97 23.03
N PHE A 217 34.05 8.74 24.31
CA PHE A 217 33.71 9.78 25.26
C PHE A 217 34.63 9.69 26.47
N THR A 218 35.24 10.82 26.84
CA THR A 218 36.13 10.92 27.99
C THR A 218 35.72 12.13 28.83
N PRO A 219 35.26 11.93 30.08
CA PRO A 219 34.88 13.04 30.95
C PRO A 219 36.12 13.85 31.38
N PRO A 220 35.95 15.12 31.82
CA PRO A 220 37.08 16.02 32.09
C PRO A 220 38.11 15.49 33.10
N TRP A 221 37.68 14.73 34.11
CA TRP A 221 38.56 14.16 35.15
C TRP A 221 39.35 12.93 34.71
N CYS A 222 39.04 12.36 33.54
CA CYS A 222 39.79 11.22 32.97
C CYS A 222 40.83 11.66 31.91
N LYS A 223 41.13 12.96 31.76
CA LYS A 223 42.14 13.49 30.82
C LYS A 223 43.51 13.67 31.50
N PRO A 224 44.66 13.47 30.82
CA PRO A 224 44.86 13.34 29.37
C PRO A 224 44.68 11.91 28.85
N TRP A 225 43.88 11.75 27.79
CA TRP A 225 43.62 10.49 27.09
C TRP A 225 44.74 10.23 26.06
N ASN A 226 45.39 9.06 26.10
CA ASN A 226 46.29 8.58 25.04
C ASN A 226 45.62 7.44 24.26
N SER A 227 45.95 7.31 22.97
CA SER A 227 45.41 6.30 22.05
C SER A 227 45.77 4.85 22.42
N THR A 228 46.58 4.66 23.47
CA THR A 228 46.94 3.37 24.08
C THR A 228 46.19 3.08 25.39
N GLY A 229 45.27 3.97 25.80
CA GLY A 229 44.33 3.76 26.90
C GLY A 229 44.93 3.79 28.29
N ILE A 230 44.95 4.97 28.92
CA ILE A 230 44.44 5.31 30.28
C ILE A 230 44.84 6.77 30.58
N GLY A 231 43.87 7.64 30.87
CA GLY A 231 44.09 8.84 31.69
C GLY A 231 43.87 8.49 33.15
N ASN A 232 44.59 9.13 34.08
CA ASN A 232 44.66 8.79 35.52
C ASN A 232 43.38 8.15 36.09
N ASN A 233 43.44 6.85 36.41
CA ASN A 233 42.48 6.09 37.21
C ASN A 233 41.04 5.93 36.65
N CYS A 234 40.83 5.86 35.32
CA CYS A 234 39.51 5.56 34.75
C CYS A 234 39.43 4.22 34.00
N ALA A 235 38.29 3.52 34.11
CA ALA A 235 37.97 2.29 33.38
C ALA A 235 37.36 2.59 32.01
N ASP A 236 37.60 1.74 31.00
CA ASP A 236 37.01 1.92 29.67
C ASP A 236 35.80 1.00 29.43
N VAL A 237 34.61 1.58 29.46
CA VAL A 237 33.34 0.89 29.17
C VAL A 237 33.20 0.71 27.67
N LYS A 238 33.11 -0.54 27.23
CA LYS A 238 32.88 -0.85 25.81
C LYS A 238 31.40 -0.71 25.49
N ALA A 239 31.05 0.01 24.45
CA ALA A 239 29.67 0.21 24.00
C ALA A 239 29.54 -0.07 22.51
N GLU A 240 28.33 -0.40 22.06
CA GLU A 240 28.09 -0.75 20.65
C GLU A 240 28.09 0.49 19.74
N VAL A 241 26.96 0.89 19.18
CA VAL A 241 26.83 2.04 18.28
C VAL A 241 26.45 3.29 19.08
N SER A 242 27.14 4.39 18.83
CA SER A 242 26.92 5.66 19.56
C SER A 242 25.51 6.23 19.36
N ALA A 243 24.95 6.04 18.16
CA ALA A 243 23.60 6.47 17.80
C ALA A 243 22.48 5.79 18.62
N TYR A 244 22.71 4.59 19.17
CA TYR A 244 21.75 3.87 20.01
C TYR A 244 21.81 4.29 21.48
N ASP A 245 22.94 4.86 21.94
CA ASP A 245 23.04 5.42 23.29
C ASP A 245 22.39 6.80 23.41
N ARG A 246 22.48 7.61 22.36
CA ARG A 246 22.01 9.00 22.36
C ARG A 246 22.53 9.79 23.57
N GLY A 247 23.75 9.47 24.03
CA GLY A 247 24.43 10.19 25.11
C GLY A 247 23.87 9.97 26.51
N GLN A 248 23.02 8.96 26.72
CA GLN A 248 22.50 8.61 28.03
C GLN A 248 23.64 8.13 28.95
N LEU A 249 24.52 7.25 28.47
CA LEU A 249 25.66 6.76 29.25
C LEU A 249 26.61 7.91 29.63
N HIS A 250 26.80 8.88 28.72
CA HIS A 250 27.68 10.02 28.97
C HIS A 250 27.13 10.92 30.07
N GLN A 251 25.83 11.20 30.06
CA GLN A 251 25.15 11.94 31.12
C GLN A 251 25.25 11.21 32.46
N VAL A 252 25.00 9.89 32.48
CA VAL A 252 25.15 9.09 33.71
C VAL A 252 26.58 9.20 34.26
N ILE A 253 27.60 9.06 33.40
CA ILE A 253 29.00 9.20 33.79
C ILE A 253 29.27 10.60 34.37
N ILE A 254 28.78 11.65 33.72
CA ILE A 254 28.99 13.03 34.18
C ILE A 254 28.30 13.28 35.53
N ASN A 255 27.00 13.00 35.60
CA ASN A 255 26.13 13.36 36.72
C ASN A 255 26.42 12.53 37.97
N ARG A 256 26.86 11.27 37.82
CA ARG A 256 27.29 10.40 38.93
C ARG A 256 28.78 10.48 39.23
N ARG A 257 29.55 11.29 38.49
CA ARG A 257 31.02 11.39 38.60
C ARG A 257 31.69 10.01 38.53
N LEU A 258 31.32 9.21 37.54
CA LEU A 258 31.93 7.89 37.33
C LEU A 258 33.33 8.07 36.73
N ASN A 259 34.31 7.32 37.22
CA ASN A 259 35.67 7.26 36.67
C ASN A 259 35.71 6.34 35.45
N TRP A 260 34.84 6.58 34.47
CA TRP A 260 34.69 5.76 33.28
C TRP A 260 34.88 6.59 32.01
N THR A 261 35.54 6.00 31.02
CA THR A 261 35.46 6.41 29.62
C THR A 261 34.52 5.46 28.88
N VAL A 262 34.06 5.87 27.70
CA VAL A 262 33.26 5.01 26.82
C VAL A 262 33.93 4.94 25.46
N SER A 263 34.07 3.73 24.93
CA SER A 263 34.55 3.49 23.57
C SER A 263 33.52 2.67 22.79
N TYR A 264 33.11 3.20 21.63
CA TYR A 264 32.09 2.62 20.76
C TYR A 264 32.73 1.84 19.61
N TRP A 265 32.37 0.56 19.48
CA TRP A 265 33.02 -0.39 18.55
C TRP A 265 32.04 -1.03 17.57
N GLY A 266 30.80 -0.53 17.51
CA GLY A 266 29.72 -1.16 16.77
C GLY A 266 29.26 -2.49 17.36
N THR A 267 28.12 -3.00 16.89
CA THR A 267 27.48 -4.20 17.47
C THR A 267 28.36 -5.45 17.36
N ALA A 268 28.90 -5.75 16.18
CA ALA A 268 29.76 -6.93 15.98
C ALA A 268 31.11 -6.82 16.72
N GLY A 269 31.65 -5.59 16.82
CA GLY A 269 32.92 -5.34 17.49
C GLY A 269 32.83 -5.56 19.00
N VAL A 270 31.78 -5.03 19.65
CA VAL A 270 31.53 -5.28 21.07
C VAL A 270 31.32 -6.76 21.35
N GLN A 271 30.48 -7.45 20.58
CA GLN A 271 30.23 -8.88 20.79
C GLN A 271 31.53 -9.69 20.74
N SER A 272 32.37 -9.44 19.72
CA SER A 272 33.64 -10.15 19.54
C SER A 272 34.64 -9.84 20.66
N TYR A 273 34.74 -8.57 21.06
CA TYR A 273 35.63 -8.13 22.13
C TYR A 273 35.20 -8.69 23.49
N VAL A 274 33.91 -8.61 23.83
CA VAL A 274 33.36 -9.14 25.09
C VAL A 274 33.56 -10.67 25.13
N SER A 275 33.30 -11.38 24.03
CA SER A 275 33.53 -12.83 23.94
C SER A 275 35.01 -13.20 24.16
N ALA A 276 35.93 -12.38 23.64
CA ALA A 276 37.36 -12.56 23.84
C ALA A 276 37.78 -12.37 25.31
N LYS A 277 37.17 -11.42 26.03
CA LYS A 277 37.38 -11.21 27.47
C LYS A 277 36.78 -12.36 28.30
N ILE A 278 35.56 -12.79 27.98
CA ILE A 278 34.88 -13.92 28.63
C ILE A 278 35.71 -15.21 28.54
N THR A 279 36.19 -15.54 27.33
CA THR A 279 37.05 -16.73 27.12
C THR A 279 38.32 -16.70 27.95
N ARG A 280 38.85 -15.50 28.27
CA ARG A 280 40.06 -15.31 29.08
C ARG A 280 39.77 -15.12 30.57
N THR A 281 38.49 -15.17 30.98
CA THR A 281 38.06 -14.85 32.36
C THR A 281 38.54 -13.46 32.80
N GLU A 282 38.65 -12.51 31.86
CA GLU A 282 39.06 -11.14 32.15
C GLU A 282 37.83 -10.29 32.54
N PRO A 283 37.95 -9.38 33.51
CA PRO A 283 36.87 -8.48 33.91
C PRO A 283 36.56 -7.48 32.78
N ILE A 284 35.27 -7.24 32.54
CA ILE A 284 34.80 -6.25 31.56
C ILE A 284 33.46 -5.68 32.00
N VAL A 285 33.32 -4.36 31.84
CA VAL A 285 32.04 -3.66 31.86
C VAL A 285 31.72 -3.18 30.45
N PHE A 286 30.52 -3.46 29.97
CA PHE A 286 30.10 -3.06 28.65
C PHE A 286 28.62 -2.68 28.61
N LYS A 287 28.28 -1.78 27.69
CA LYS A 287 26.92 -1.33 27.45
C LYS A 287 26.33 -2.07 26.26
N TYR A 288 25.18 -2.69 26.47
CA TYR A 288 24.45 -3.44 25.45
C TYR A 288 22.93 -3.39 25.72
N TRP A 289 22.17 -4.30 25.13
CA TRP A 289 20.72 -4.35 25.29
C TRP A 289 20.16 -5.78 25.21
N GLU A 290 18.95 -5.94 25.74
CA GLU A 290 18.15 -7.16 25.72
C GLU A 290 16.76 -6.87 25.12
N PRO A 291 16.11 -7.86 24.48
CA PRO A 291 16.54 -9.26 24.38
C PRO A 291 17.41 -9.50 23.14
N THR A 292 18.56 -10.14 23.34
CA THR A 292 19.47 -10.53 22.25
C THR A 292 20.02 -11.93 22.49
N LYS A 293 20.36 -12.65 21.41
CA LYS A 293 21.07 -13.93 21.51
C LYS A 293 22.40 -13.83 22.26
N PHE A 294 23.06 -12.67 22.17
CA PHE A 294 24.31 -12.42 22.86
C PHE A 294 24.13 -12.35 24.39
N ILE A 295 23.15 -11.60 24.88
CA ILE A 295 22.88 -11.55 26.33
C ILE A 295 22.33 -12.89 26.83
N ALA A 296 21.40 -13.50 26.09
CA ALA A 296 20.75 -14.74 26.51
C ALA A 296 21.71 -15.94 26.65
N SER A 297 22.81 -15.95 25.89
CA SER A 297 23.76 -17.08 25.84
C SER A 297 24.98 -16.94 26.73
N ASN A 298 25.23 -15.76 27.28
CA ASN A 298 26.37 -15.52 28.16
C ASN A 298 25.88 -15.38 29.61
N SER A 299 26.60 -15.98 30.55
CA SER A 299 26.35 -15.79 31.98
C SER A 299 26.78 -14.38 32.40
N LEU A 300 25.88 -13.42 32.22
CA LEU A 300 26.09 -12.00 32.49
C LEU A 300 25.19 -11.52 33.63
N HIS A 301 25.69 -10.58 34.42
CA HIS A 301 24.92 -9.83 35.39
C HIS A 301 24.70 -8.41 34.88
N ARG A 302 23.46 -7.92 34.94
CA ARG A 302 23.14 -6.53 34.60
C ARG A 302 23.54 -5.62 35.76
N LEU A 303 24.45 -4.70 35.49
CA LEU A 303 24.88 -3.69 36.46
C LEU A 303 23.77 -2.65 36.61
N SER A 304 23.10 -2.67 37.77
CA SER A 304 21.97 -1.78 38.06
C SER A 304 22.45 -0.41 38.50
N LEU A 305 21.93 0.63 37.83
CA LEU A 305 22.02 2.03 38.26
C LEU A 305 20.78 2.38 39.09
N PRO A 306 20.71 3.55 39.74
CA PRO A 306 19.50 3.97 40.45
C PRO A 306 18.29 3.92 39.53
N ALA A 307 17.16 3.42 40.05
CA ALA A 307 16.02 3.07 39.21
C ALA A 307 15.55 4.23 38.33
N TYR A 308 15.12 3.89 37.11
CA TYR A 308 14.51 4.82 36.19
C TYR A 308 13.32 5.56 36.83
N THR A 309 13.26 6.88 36.62
CA THR A 309 12.07 7.69 36.89
C THR A 309 11.87 8.70 35.76
N GLN A 310 10.62 9.12 35.53
CA GLN A 310 10.31 10.17 34.56
C GLN A 310 11.06 11.47 34.87
N LEU A 311 11.26 11.78 36.16
CA LEU A 311 11.96 12.98 36.60
C LEU A 311 13.45 12.94 36.24
N CYS A 312 14.12 11.78 36.41
CA CYS A 312 15.51 11.65 36.02
C CYS A 312 15.75 11.94 34.53
N TYR A 313 14.81 11.51 33.68
CA TYR A 313 14.88 11.72 32.24
C TYR A 313 14.29 13.06 31.76
N SER A 314 13.83 13.94 32.66
CA SER A 314 13.09 15.15 32.27
C SER A 314 13.92 16.14 31.45
N ASN A 315 15.24 16.23 31.71
CA ASN A 315 16.16 17.09 30.96
C ASN A 315 17.22 16.27 30.20
N ASN A 316 16.84 15.10 29.67
CA ASN A 316 17.70 14.35 28.77
C ASN A 316 17.88 15.12 27.44
N THR A 317 19.11 15.51 27.10
CA THR A 317 19.40 16.28 25.88
C THR A 317 19.58 15.41 24.64
N ASN A 318 19.67 14.10 24.81
CA ASN A 318 20.06 13.15 23.76
C ASN A 318 21.40 13.49 23.06
N SER A 319 22.30 14.20 23.75
CA SER A 319 23.59 14.65 23.21
C SER A 319 24.75 13.76 23.65
N LEU A 320 25.61 13.38 22.71
CA LEU A 320 26.87 12.69 22.98
C LEU A 320 27.91 13.55 23.73
N GLU A 321 27.64 14.84 23.94
CA GLU A 321 28.50 15.70 24.77
C GLU A 321 28.32 15.45 26.28
N GLY A 322 27.31 14.67 26.67
CA GLY A 322 27.01 14.35 28.06
C GLY A 322 26.29 15.48 28.83
N ALA A 323 25.79 16.49 28.12
CA ALA A 323 24.94 17.53 28.70
C ALA A 323 23.56 16.96 29.10
N GLY A 324 22.99 17.41 30.21
CA GLY A 324 21.66 17.00 30.68
C GLY A 324 21.67 16.45 32.10
N SER A 325 20.52 15.99 32.60
CA SER A 325 20.33 15.59 34.01
C SER A 325 20.26 14.09 34.25
N VAL A 326 20.37 13.25 33.22
CA VAL A 326 20.17 11.80 33.38
C VAL A 326 21.26 11.24 34.28
N ASP A 327 20.85 10.64 35.39
CA ASP A 327 21.73 10.00 36.38
C ASP A 327 21.22 8.61 36.81
N CYS A 328 20.15 8.10 36.20
CA CYS A 328 19.50 6.85 36.57
C CYS A 328 19.64 5.80 35.46
N ASP A 329 19.08 4.62 35.72
CA ASP A 329 19.10 3.48 34.84
C ASP A 329 18.20 3.64 33.61
N TYR A 330 18.48 2.85 32.59
CA TYR A 330 17.71 2.78 31.36
C TYR A 330 16.29 2.26 31.62
N PRO A 331 15.26 2.85 30.97
CA PRO A 331 13.88 2.40 31.09
C PRO A 331 13.70 1.00 30.50
N THR A 332 12.79 0.24 31.09
CA THR A 332 12.26 -0.98 30.45
C THR A 332 11.18 -0.55 29.46
N ILE A 333 11.43 -0.78 28.17
CA ILE A 333 10.55 -0.34 27.09
C ILE A 333 9.65 -1.51 26.72
N SER A 334 8.34 -1.29 26.77
CA SER A 334 7.40 -2.28 26.27
C SER A 334 7.32 -2.19 24.76
N LEU A 335 7.79 -3.23 24.06
CA LEU A 335 7.93 -3.21 22.61
C LEU A 335 6.55 -3.20 21.95
N ARG A 336 6.41 -2.36 20.91
CA ARG A 336 5.15 -2.06 20.25
C ARG A 336 5.10 -2.65 18.86
N LYS A 337 3.90 -3.02 18.42
CA LYS A 337 3.60 -3.30 17.02
C LYS A 337 3.10 -2.04 16.37
N ILE A 338 3.59 -1.69 15.20
CA ILE A 338 3.08 -0.57 14.40
C ILE A 338 2.64 -1.07 13.03
N VAL A 339 1.52 -0.53 12.54
CA VAL A 339 0.90 -0.96 11.28
C VAL A 339 0.42 0.22 10.45
N SER A 340 0.29 -0.01 9.15
CA SER A 340 -0.39 0.91 8.24
C SER A 340 -1.89 1.01 8.58
N PRO A 341 -2.51 2.20 8.48
CA PRO A 341 -3.97 2.33 8.56
C PRO A 341 -4.73 1.43 7.58
N SER A 342 -4.13 1.07 6.43
CA SER A 342 -4.76 0.21 5.41
C SER A 342 -5.01 -1.22 5.87
N VAL A 343 -4.32 -1.68 6.91
CA VAL A 343 -4.49 -3.04 7.45
C VAL A 343 -5.24 -3.04 8.79
N VAL A 344 -5.74 -1.88 9.22
CA VAL A 344 -6.57 -1.78 10.43
C VAL A 344 -7.97 -2.29 10.12
N PRO A 345 -8.55 -3.14 10.99
CA PRO A 345 -9.90 -3.63 10.76
C PRO A 345 -10.90 -2.48 10.65
N SER A 346 -11.72 -2.50 9.62
CA SER A 346 -12.85 -1.59 9.42
C SER A 346 -14.17 -2.36 9.39
N ASP A 347 -15.31 -1.64 9.41
CA ASP A 347 -16.63 -2.26 9.28
C ASP A 347 -16.89 -2.88 7.90
N SER A 348 -16.02 -2.61 6.92
CA SER A 348 -16.06 -3.24 5.59
C SER A 348 -15.51 -4.67 5.64
N LYS A 349 -15.97 -5.59 4.77
CA LYS A 349 -15.42 -6.97 4.67
C LYS A 349 -14.09 -6.99 3.92
N ASP A 350 -13.16 -6.12 4.30
CA ASP A 350 -11.83 -6.05 3.70
C ASP A 350 -11.05 -7.34 3.98
N VAL A 351 -10.36 -7.83 2.94
CA VAL A 351 -9.45 -8.96 3.01
C VAL A 351 -8.39 -8.78 4.11
N TYR A 352 -8.03 -7.55 4.48
CA TYR A 352 -7.04 -7.24 5.53
C TYR A 352 -7.58 -7.16 6.96
N ASN A 353 -8.90 -7.19 7.17
CA ASN A 353 -9.47 -7.14 8.52
C ASN A 353 -8.98 -8.26 9.43
N ASN A 354 -8.89 -9.48 8.89
CA ASN A 354 -8.39 -10.64 9.62
C ASN A 354 -6.92 -10.45 9.99
N PHE A 355 -6.10 -9.93 9.09
CA PHE A 355 -4.70 -9.60 9.35
C PHE A 355 -4.55 -8.55 10.46
N GLY A 356 -5.29 -7.44 10.41
CA GLY A 356 -5.26 -6.43 11.46
C GLY A 356 -5.68 -6.98 12.83
N ALA A 357 -6.70 -7.85 12.86
CA ALA A 357 -7.15 -8.53 14.07
C ALA A 357 -6.10 -9.52 14.62
N PHE A 358 -5.37 -10.19 13.74
CA PHE A 358 -4.25 -11.07 14.07
C PHE A 358 -3.09 -10.27 14.67
N ILE A 359 -2.63 -9.21 14.01
CA ILE A 359 -1.51 -8.39 14.52
C ILE A 359 -1.82 -7.81 15.90
N ARG A 360 -3.07 -7.37 16.15
CA ARG A 360 -3.46 -6.87 17.49
C ARG A 360 -3.37 -7.95 18.58
N ARG A 361 -3.64 -9.23 18.25
CA ARG A 361 -3.59 -10.37 19.18
C ARG A 361 -2.20 -11.00 19.33
N PHE A 362 -1.32 -10.81 18.35
CA PHE A 362 0.06 -11.29 18.38
C PHE A 362 0.76 -10.86 19.68
N ASP A 363 1.27 -11.82 20.46
CA ASP A 363 1.84 -11.54 21.78
C ASP A 363 2.83 -12.64 22.20
N ILE A 364 4.11 -12.53 21.83
CA ILE A 364 5.11 -13.53 22.25
C ILE A 364 5.52 -13.22 23.69
N PRO A 365 5.29 -14.12 24.67
CA PRO A 365 5.69 -13.88 26.05
C PRO A 365 7.22 -13.74 26.20
N GLN A 366 7.68 -12.84 27.08
CA GLN A 366 9.10 -12.61 27.38
C GLN A 366 9.92 -13.92 27.53
N ALA A 367 9.48 -14.82 28.42
CA ALA A 367 10.19 -16.08 28.67
C ALA A 367 10.31 -16.97 27.42
N GLN A 368 9.32 -16.93 26.53
CA GLN A 368 9.36 -17.69 25.29
C GLN A 368 10.33 -17.06 24.28
N MET A 369 10.38 -15.72 24.18
CA MET A 369 11.37 -15.02 23.36
C MET A 369 12.80 -15.33 23.83
N ASP A 370 13.05 -15.29 25.15
CA ASP A 370 14.37 -15.58 25.72
C ASP A 370 14.81 -17.03 25.46
N ASN A 371 13.89 -17.99 25.55
CA ASN A 371 14.16 -19.39 25.22
C ASN A 371 14.55 -19.58 23.74
N VAL A 372 13.85 -18.91 22.83
CA VAL A 372 14.14 -18.99 21.38
C VAL A 372 15.52 -18.39 21.07
N LEU A 373 15.83 -17.23 21.64
CA LEU A 373 17.14 -16.58 21.46
C LEU A 373 18.29 -17.43 22.02
N THR A 374 18.06 -18.11 23.14
CA THR A 374 19.00 -19.07 23.74
C THR A 374 19.20 -20.28 22.82
N ALA A 375 18.11 -20.82 22.26
CA ALA A 375 18.16 -21.98 21.36
C ALA A 375 18.94 -21.69 20.06
N ILE A 376 18.77 -20.50 19.48
CA ILE A 376 19.52 -20.06 18.28
C ILE A 376 21.02 -20.16 18.53
N GLN A 377 21.50 -19.65 19.67
CA GLN A 377 22.92 -19.70 19.99
C GLN A 377 23.39 -21.13 20.26
N ASN A 378 22.67 -21.88 21.09
CA ASN A 378 23.11 -23.20 21.55
C ASN A 378 23.07 -24.26 20.45
N SER A 379 22.04 -24.22 19.60
CA SER A 379 21.83 -25.21 18.54
C SER A 379 22.39 -24.76 17.19
N SER A 380 22.95 -23.54 17.10
CA SER A 380 23.49 -22.96 15.86
C SER A 380 22.49 -23.03 14.69
N ILE A 381 21.20 -22.89 15.00
CA ILE A 381 20.13 -22.78 14.00
C ILE A 381 19.91 -21.31 13.65
N ASP A 382 19.41 -21.06 12.44
CA ASP A 382 19.06 -19.69 12.04
C ASP A 382 17.71 -19.24 12.62
N GLU A 383 17.44 -17.95 12.50
CA GLU A 383 16.23 -17.33 13.04
C GLU A 383 14.94 -17.90 12.41
N TYR A 384 14.98 -18.38 11.16
CA TYR A 384 13.81 -19.01 10.52
C TYR A 384 13.48 -20.37 11.15
N ASP A 385 14.46 -21.25 11.30
CA ASP A 385 14.24 -22.57 11.89
C ASP A 385 13.83 -22.45 13.36
N ALA A 386 14.40 -21.48 14.08
CA ALA A 386 14.03 -21.21 15.46
C ALA A 386 12.57 -20.73 15.60
N ALA A 387 12.12 -19.82 14.72
CA ALA A 387 10.72 -19.42 14.66
C ALA A 387 9.80 -20.61 14.33
N CYS A 388 10.22 -21.49 13.44
CA CYS A 388 9.46 -22.67 13.06
C CYS A 388 9.33 -23.71 14.17
N ASN A 389 10.42 -24.01 14.87
CA ASN A 389 10.39 -24.90 16.02
C ASN A 389 9.47 -24.33 17.11
N TRP A 390 9.61 -23.04 17.41
CA TRP A 390 8.76 -22.37 18.39
C TRP A 390 7.28 -22.44 18.02
N LEU A 391 6.93 -22.21 16.74
CA LEU A 391 5.55 -22.30 16.27
C LEU A 391 4.95 -23.70 16.46
N ASN A 392 5.71 -24.76 16.17
CA ASN A 392 5.26 -26.14 16.36
C ASN A 392 5.12 -26.50 17.85
N ASP A 393 6.00 -25.98 18.71
CA ASP A 393 6.02 -26.30 20.14
C ASP A 393 5.01 -25.47 20.97
N ASN A 394 4.56 -24.31 20.47
CA ASN A 394 3.78 -23.33 21.23
C ASN A 394 2.40 -23.02 20.63
N THR A 395 1.76 -24.01 20.00
CA THR A 395 0.42 -23.87 19.39
C THR A 395 -0.63 -23.28 20.33
N ALA A 396 -0.60 -23.65 21.61
CA ALA A 396 -1.51 -23.11 22.63
C ALA A 396 -1.38 -21.58 22.80
N THR A 397 -0.18 -21.02 22.57
CA THR A 397 0.08 -19.58 22.66
C THR A 397 -0.59 -18.84 21.50
N TRP A 398 -0.38 -19.32 20.26
CA TRP A 398 -0.72 -18.55 19.06
C TRP A 398 -2.02 -18.93 18.35
N GLN A 399 -2.59 -20.11 18.61
CA GLN A 399 -3.81 -20.58 17.91
C GLN A 399 -4.97 -19.57 18.01
N ASN A 400 -5.09 -18.89 19.14
CA ASN A 400 -6.15 -17.91 19.40
C ASN A 400 -5.88 -16.53 18.77
N TRP A 401 -4.70 -16.31 18.17
CA TRP A 401 -4.40 -15.12 17.39
C TRP A 401 -5.00 -15.19 16.00
N ILE A 402 -5.20 -16.41 15.49
CA ILE A 402 -5.66 -16.65 14.12
C ILE A 402 -7.18 -16.49 14.04
N TYR A 403 -7.60 -15.52 13.25
CA TYR A 403 -9.01 -15.32 12.91
C TYR A 403 -9.14 -15.36 11.39
N ASN A 404 -9.71 -16.45 10.87
CA ASN A 404 -9.70 -16.74 9.44
C ASN A 404 -11.12 -16.94 8.86
N SER A 405 -11.99 -15.97 9.10
CA SER A 405 -13.40 -16.02 8.68
C SER A 405 -13.67 -15.38 7.32
N TYR A 406 -12.63 -15.03 6.56
CA TYR A 406 -12.79 -14.33 5.29
C TYR A 406 -13.41 -15.25 4.25
N SER A 407 -14.55 -14.82 3.71
CA SER A 407 -15.14 -15.40 2.50
C SER A 407 -14.97 -14.36 1.38
N PRO A 408 -14.36 -14.72 0.24
CA PRO A 408 -14.27 -13.81 -0.88
C PRO A 408 -15.69 -13.42 -1.34
N PRO A 409 -15.91 -12.15 -1.76
CA PRO A 409 -17.17 -11.73 -2.34
C PRO A 409 -17.53 -12.61 -3.55
N LYS A 410 -18.83 -12.89 -3.71
CA LYS A 410 -19.35 -13.61 -4.86
C LYS A 410 -19.35 -12.68 -6.08
N GLU A 411 -18.66 -13.08 -7.14
CA GLU A 411 -18.73 -12.38 -8.42
C GLU A 411 -20.03 -12.73 -9.16
N VAL A 412 -20.74 -11.71 -9.61
CA VAL A 412 -21.96 -11.83 -10.41
C VAL A 412 -21.83 -10.95 -11.64
N ILE A 413 -21.99 -11.54 -12.82
CA ILE A 413 -22.03 -10.78 -14.08
C ILE A 413 -23.42 -10.15 -14.19
N TRP A 414 -23.46 -8.84 -14.36
CA TRP A 414 -24.72 -8.14 -14.61
C TRP A 414 -25.27 -8.50 -15.99
N GLN A 415 -26.57 -8.78 -16.05
CA GLN A 415 -27.28 -9.11 -17.28
C GLN A 415 -28.57 -8.32 -17.38
N ILE A 416 -28.91 -7.88 -18.59
CA ILE A 416 -30.21 -7.24 -18.82
C ILE A 416 -31.30 -8.28 -18.59
N SER A 417 -32.34 -7.92 -17.83
CA SER A 417 -33.43 -8.86 -17.54
C SER A 417 -34.06 -9.41 -18.82
N SER A 418 -34.38 -10.72 -18.85
CA SER A 418 -34.95 -11.37 -20.03
C SER A 418 -36.24 -10.70 -20.51
N ARG A 419 -37.02 -10.12 -19.58
CA ARG A 419 -38.23 -9.36 -19.88
C ARG A 419 -37.93 -8.11 -20.70
N VAL A 420 -36.92 -7.34 -20.31
CA VAL A 420 -36.50 -6.13 -21.03
C VAL A 420 -35.96 -6.49 -22.41
N LYS A 421 -35.14 -7.54 -22.52
CA LYS A 421 -34.64 -8.02 -23.83
C LYS A 421 -35.78 -8.40 -24.78
N LEU A 422 -36.75 -9.18 -24.30
CA LEU A 422 -37.91 -9.58 -25.09
C LEU A 422 -38.73 -8.38 -25.56
N THR A 423 -38.93 -7.38 -24.70
CA THR A 423 -39.64 -6.15 -25.08
C THR A 423 -38.90 -5.40 -26.18
N ILE A 424 -37.59 -5.19 -26.06
CA ILE A 424 -36.77 -4.50 -27.09
C ILE A 424 -36.83 -5.26 -28.43
N ILE A 425 -36.65 -6.58 -28.40
CA ILE A 425 -36.74 -7.44 -29.59
C ILE A 425 -38.10 -7.32 -30.26
N ALA A 426 -39.20 -7.36 -29.48
CA ALA A 426 -40.55 -7.30 -30.02
C ALA A 426 -40.82 -5.96 -30.73
N PHE A 427 -40.51 -4.82 -30.10
CA PHE A 427 -40.68 -3.51 -30.73
C PHE A 427 -39.78 -3.33 -31.95
N GLY A 428 -38.52 -3.76 -31.88
CA GLY A 428 -37.59 -3.73 -33.02
C GLY A 428 -38.11 -4.58 -34.20
N ALA A 429 -38.58 -5.80 -33.94
CA ALA A 429 -39.13 -6.68 -34.96
C ALA A 429 -40.40 -6.12 -35.62
N ILE A 430 -41.32 -5.55 -34.83
CA ILE A 430 -42.51 -4.88 -35.35
C ILE A 430 -42.10 -3.71 -36.25
N GLY A 431 -41.15 -2.88 -35.82
CA GLY A 431 -40.64 -1.76 -36.62
C GLY A 431 -40.05 -2.21 -37.96
N LEU A 432 -39.26 -3.29 -37.98
CA LEU A 432 -38.70 -3.86 -39.20
C LEU A 432 -39.78 -4.43 -40.14
N ILE A 433 -40.79 -5.11 -39.59
CA ILE A 433 -41.93 -5.64 -40.36
C ILE A 433 -42.71 -4.49 -41.01
N VAL A 434 -42.98 -3.42 -40.27
CA VAL A 434 -43.68 -2.24 -40.78
C VAL A 434 -42.85 -1.56 -41.88
N ALA A 435 -41.55 -1.37 -41.68
CA ALA A 435 -40.67 -0.79 -42.70
C ALA A 435 -40.66 -1.62 -43.99
N LEU A 436 -40.58 -2.96 -43.86
CA LEU A 436 -40.64 -3.88 -45.01
C LEU A 436 -41.99 -3.83 -45.73
N ALA A 437 -43.10 -3.83 -44.98
CA ALA A 437 -44.44 -3.72 -45.55
C ALA A 437 -44.60 -2.41 -46.34
N CYS A 438 -44.10 -1.29 -45.81
CA CYS A 438 -44.10 0.01 -46.51
C CYS A 438 -43.25 -0.03 -47.79
N MET A 439 -42.07 -0.66 -47.77
CA MET A 439 -41.23 -0.82 -48.97
C MET A 439 -41.92 -1.67 -50.04
N LEU A 440 -42.55 -2.78 -49.64
CA LEU A 440 -43.32 -3.64 -50.55
C LEU A 440 -44.55 -2.92 -51.13
N PHE A 441 -45.25 -2.14 -50.31
CA PHE A 441 -46.38 -1.32 -50.74
C PHE A 441 -45.96 -0.31 -51.81
N ILE A 442 -44.87 0.43 -51.58
CA ILE A 442 -44.32 1.38 -52.56
C ILE A 442 -43.91 0.66 -53.86
N ALA A 443 -43.30 -0.52 -53.76
CA ALA A 443 -42.90 -1.31 -54.93
C ALA A 443 -44.10 -1.82 -55.73
N ALA A 444 -45.15 -2.32 -55.06
CA ALA A 444 -46.36 -2.86 -55.68
C ALA A 444 -47.16 -1.78 -56.41
N TYR A 445 -47.29 -0.59 -55.82
CA TYR A 445 -48.10 0.51 -56.36
C TYR A 445 -47.26 1.59 -57.05
N ARG A 446 -46.04 1.28 -57.50
CA ARG A 446 -45.11 2.22 -58.15
C ARG A 446 -45.66 2.94 -59.40
N ALA A 447 -46.69 2.38 -60.03
CA ALA A 447 -47.33 2.96 -61.22
C ALA A 447 -48.47 3.94 -60.89
N ASP A 448 -48.95 3.95 -59.64
CA ASP A 448 -49.99 4.86 -59.19
C ASP A 448 -49.53 6.32 -59.22
N ARG A 449 -50.42 7.23 -59.63
CA ARG A 449 -50.07 8.65 -59.86
C ARG A 449 -49.66 9.34 -58.56
N MET A 450 -50.27 8.99 -57.43
CA MET A 450 -50.00 9.61 -56.14
C MET A 450 -48.60 9.17 -55.64
N ILE A 451 -48.33 7.86 -55.65
CA ILE A 451 -47.03 7.32 -55.21
C ILE A 451 -45.89 7.77 -56.13
N LYS A 452 -46.13 7.80 -57.44
CA LYS A 452 -45.16 8.29 -58.42
C LYS A 452 -44.80 9.77 -58.21
N SER A 453 -45.74 10.59 -57.74
CA SER A 453 -45.50 12.01 -57.44
C SER A 453 -44.66 12.25 -56.17
N SER A 454 -44.66 11.32 -55.21
CA SER A 454 -43.88 11.40 -53.94
C SER A 454 -42.43 10.89 -54.06
N SER A 455 -41.85 10.85 -55.27
CA SER A 455 -40.45 10.47 -55.51
C SER A 455 -40.05 9.11 -54.88
N ILE A 456 -40.48 8.01 -55.52
CA ILE A 456 -40.32 6.62 -55.05
C ILE A 456 -38.92 6.31 -54.51
N MET A 457 -37.88 6.69 -55.25
CA MET A 457 -36.50 6.39 -54.89
C MET A 457 -36.09 7.02 -53.55
N LEU A 458 -36.43 8.29 -53.32
CA LEU A 458 -36.11 8.99 -52.06
C LEU A 458 -36.90 8.39 -50.88
N SER A 459 -38.17 8.03 -51.11
CA SER A 459 -38.97 7.37 -50.08
C SER A 459 -38.41 5.99 -49.67
N LEU A 460 -37.83 5.23 -50.60
CA LEU A 460 -37.11 3.99 -50.29
C LEU A 460 -35.83 4.23 -49.48
N PHE A 461 -35.03 5.26 -49.81
CA PHE A 461 -33.86 5.62 -49.00
C PHE A 461 -34.23 5.99 -47.56
N THR A 462 -35.34 6.71 -47.36
CA THR A 462 -35.83 7.03 -46.00
C THR A 462 -36.18 5.76 -45.22
N LEU A 463 -36.86 4.78 -45.84
CA LEU A 463 -37.19 3.51 -45.19
C LEU A 463 -35.94 2.67 -44.89
N ILE A 464 -34.94 2.67 -45.77
CA ILE A 464 -33.64 2.03 -45.52
C ILE A 464 -32.96 2.68 -44.32
N GLY A 465 -32.94 4.01 -44.24
CA GLY A 465 -32.39 4.75 -43.11
C GLY A 465 -33.03 4.34 -41.78
N PHE A 466 -34.36 4.33 -41.69
CA PHE A 466 -35.07 3.87 -40.48
C PHE A 466 -34.82 2.40 -40.15
N THR A 467 -34.70 1.54 -41.16
CA THR A 467 -34.38 0.12 -40.97
C THR A 467 -33.01 -0.03 -40.27
N LEU A 468 -32.00 0.71 -40.70
CA LEU A 468 -30.67 0.69 -40.08
C LEU A 468 -30.70 1.17 -38.62
N VAL A 469 -31.44 2.25 -38.33
CA VAL A 469 -31.59 2.75 -36.94
C VAL A 469 -32.29 1.72 -36.05
N ILE A 470 -33.36 1.08 -36.55
CA ILE A 470 -34.09 0.07 -35.78
C ILE A 470 -33.19 -1.16 -35.52
N MET A 471 -32.32 -1.53 -36.46
CA MET A 471 -31.39 -2.65 -36.29
C MET A 471 -30.43 -2.46 -35.11
N THR A 472 -30.08 -1.23 -34.73
CA THR A 472 -29.21 -0.94 -33.58
C THR A 472 -29.74 -1.54 -32.27
N SER A 473 -31.06 -1.61 -32.10
CA SER A 473 -31.70 -2.13 -30.88
C SER A 473 -31.34 -3.59 -30.55
N PHE A 474 -31.03 -4.40 -31.58
CA PHE A 474 -30.62 -5.80 -31.41
C PHE A 474 -29.17 -5.96 -30.94
N PHE A 475 -28.34 -4.93 -31.11
CA PHE A 475 -26.95 -4.97 -30.66
C PHE A 475 -26.80 -4.49 -29.21
N ILE A 476 -27.78 -3.74 -28.66
CA ILE A 476 -27.76 -3.20 -27.29
C ILE A 476 -28.01 -4.28 -26.22
N ILE A 477 -28.66 -5.39 -26.59
CA ILE A 477 -29.13 -6.42 -25.64
C ILE A 477 -28.07 -7.50 -25.31
N ASP A 478 -26.88 -7.42 -25.88
CA ASP A 478 -25.81 -8.40 -25.69
C ASP A 478 -25.16 -8.25 -24.31
N ASP A 479 -25.10 -9.33 -23.54
CA ASP A 479 -24.46 -9.33 -22.21
C ASP A 479 -22.93 -9.42 -22.32
N ALA A 480 -22.41 -9.76 -23.49
CA ALA A 480 -20.98 -9.86 -23.77
C ALA A 480 -20.65 -9.12 -25.08
N PRO A 481 -20.77 -7.78 -25.08
CA PRO A 481 -20.53 -7.01 -26.29
C PRO A 481 -19.11 -7.27 -26.80
N THR A 482 -19.00 -7.55 -28.09
CA THR A 482 -17.73 -7.66 -28.81
C THR A 482 -17.39 -6.34 -29.48
N LEU A 483 -16.15 -6.20 -29.98
CA LEU A 483 -15.76 -5.05 -30.80
C LEU A 483 -16.73 -4.80 -31.96
N ALA A 484 -17.23 -5.86 -32.60
CA ALA A 484 -18.20 -5.75 -33.69
C ALA A 484 -19.54 -5.20 -33.20
N VAL A 485 -20.05 -5.71 -32.07
CA VAL A 485 -21.29 -5.23 -31.45
C VAL A 485 -21.19 -3.74 -31.12
N CYS A 486 -20.11 -3.30 -30.47
CA CYS A 486 -19.90 -1.89 -30.15
C CYS A 486 -19.73 -1.03 -31.40
N THR A 487 -19.07 -1.55 -32.45
CA THR A 487 -18.96 -0.84 -33.73
C THR A 487 -20.34 -0.65 -34.38
N PHE A 488 -21.19 -1.67 -34.41
CA PHE A 488 -22.54 -1.55 -34.96
C PHE A 488 -23.46 -0.66 -34.12
N GLN A 489 -23.32 -0.68 -32.79
CA GLN A 489 -24.06 0.21 -31.90
C GLN A 489 -23.79 1.69 -32.19
N VAL A 490 -22.55 2.04 -32.58
CA VAL A 490 -22.18 3.39 -33.00
C VAL A 490 -22.61 3.66 -34.45
N TRP A 491 -22.25 2.78 -35.39
CA TRP A 491 -22.36 3.10 -36.83
C TRP A 491 -23.79 3.14 -37.38
N LEU A 492 -24.61 2.14 -37.03
CA LEU A 492 -25.97 2.00 -37.56
C LEU A 492 -26.88 3.20 -37.28
N PRO A 493 -26.94 3.77 -36.04
CA PRO A 493 -27.81 4.90 -35.77
C PRO A 493 -27.37 6.17 -36.50
N PHE A 494 -26.07 6.45 -36.59
CA PHE A 494 -25.56 7.63 -37.30
C PHE A 494 -25.83 7.53 -38.81
N ILE A 495 -25.45 6.41 -39.44
CA ILE A 495 -25.62 6.23 -40.89
C ILE A 495 -27.10 6.19 -41.27
N GLY A 496 -27.91 5.44 -40.52
CA GLY A 496 -29.35 5.33 -40.77
C GLY A 496 -30.07 6.68 -40.66
N SER A 497 -29.76 7.45 -39.62
CA SER A 497 -30.35 8.78 -39.41
C SER A 497 -29.93 9.78 -40.49
N MET A 498 -28.66 9.77 -40.89
CA MET A 498 -28.16 10.66 -41.94
C MET A 498 -28.83 10.40 -43.28
N ILE A 499 -29.02 9.13 -43.66
CA ILE A 499 -29.74 8.76 -44.89
C ILE A 499 -31.20 9.22 -44.82
N ALA A 500 -31.88 8.99 -43.68
CA ALA A 500 -33.28 9.36 -43.51
C ALA A 500 -33.49 10.88 -43.58
N ILE A 501 -32.72 11.66 -42.82
CA ILE A 501 -32.79 13.13 -42.78
C ILE A 501 -32.43 13.72 -44.14
N SER A 502 -31.33 13.26 -44.76
CA SER A 502 -30.89 13.78 -46.06
C SER A 502 -31.90 13.47 -47.18
N SER A 503 -32.52 12.29 -47.15
CA SER A 503 -33.56 11.93 -48.11
C SER A 503 -34.82 12.78 -47.95
N LEU A 504 -35.29 12.96 -46.71
CA LEU A 504 -36.41 13.85 -46.41
C LEU A 504 -36.12 15.28 -46.87
N GLY A 505 -34.91 15.79 -46.59
CA GLY A 505 -34.48 17.11 -47.05
C GLY A 505 -34.45 17.25 -48.57
N ALA A 506 -33.96 16.24 -49.29
CA ALA A 506 -33.99 16.24 -50.74
C ALA A 506 -35.42 16.27 -51.31
N LYS A 507 -36.36 15.53 -50.69
CA LYS A 507 -37.79 15.56 -51.07
C LYS A 507 -38.39 16.95 -50.83
N THR A 508 -38.19 17.53 -49.65
CA THR A 508 -38.72 18.85 -49.30
C THR A 508 -38.09 19.96 -50.16
N TYR A 509 -36.80 19.83 -50.51
CA TYR A 509 -36.10 20.80 -51.36
C TYR A 509 -36.67 20.82 -52.77
N ARG A 510 -36.96 19.65 -53.33
CA ARG A 510 -37.63 19.51 -54.62
C ARG A 510 -38.98 20.22 -54.61
N ILE A 511 -39.79 20.01 -53.57
CA ILE A 511 -41.11 20.65 -53.42
C ILE A 511 -40.95 22.17 -53.33
N TYR A 512 -40.05 22.66 -52.46
CA TYR A 512 -39.77 24.08 -52.31
C TYR A 512 -39.39 24.74 -53.64
N LYS A 513 -38.47 24.11 -54.40
CA LYS A 513 -38.01 24.67 -55.67
C LYS A 513 -39.12 24.71 -56.73
N ILE A 514 -39.96 23.68 -56.83
CA ILE A 514 -41.05 23.62 -57.81
C ILE A 514 -42.09 24.73 -57.59
N PHE A 515 -42.46 25.00 -56.34
CA PHE A 515 -43.56 25.91 -56.03
C PHE A 515 -43.14 27.34 -55.71
N PHE A 516 -41.91 27.56 -55.20
CA PHE A 516 -41.51 28.85 -54.64
C PHE A 516 -40.26 29.48 -55.30
N ASN A 517 -39.56 28.77 -56.19
CA ASN A 517 -38.36 29.30 -56.86
C ASN A 517 -38.47 29.24 -58.39
N THR A 518 -39.09 30.28 -58.96
CA THR A 518 -39.47 30.39 -60.38
C THR A 518 -38.35 30.83 -61.34
N VAL A 519 -37.11 30.98 -60.86
CA VAL A 519 -36.02 31.62 -61.63
C VAL A 519 -35.27 30.64 -62.55
N ASP A 520 -35.37 29.32 -62.34
CA ASP A 520 -34.65 28.31 -63.14
C ASP A 520 -35.59 27.20 -63.69
N ASN A 521 -35.83 27.19 -65.01
CA ASN A 521 -36.50 26.07 -65.71
C ASN A 521 -35.55 24.87 -65.90
N VAL A 522 -35.07 24.28 -64.80
CA VAL A 522 -34.21 23.08 -64.83
C VAL A 522 -35.04 21.86 -64.46
N SER A 523 -35.04 20.83 -65.31
CA SER A 523 -35.64 19.54 -64.98
C SER A 523 -34.76 18.81 -63.95
N PHE A 524 -35.25 18.67 -62.71
CA PHE A 524 -34.54 17.91 -61.67
C PHE A 524 -34.86 16.43 -61.79
N THR A 525 -33.88 15.66 -62.27
CA THR A 525 -33.94 14.20 -62.22
C THR A 525 -33.58 13.72 -60.82
N ASP A 526 -34.24 12.67 -60.33
CA ASP A 526 -33.98 12.06 -59.02
C ASP A 526 -32.48 11.73 -58.79
N CYS A 527 -31.75 11.39 -59.85
CA CYS A 527 -30.30 11.15 -59.80
C CYS A 527 -29.48 12.37 -59.34
N TYR A 528 -29.93 13.60 -59.65
CA TYR A 528 -29.27 14.82 -59.19
C TYR A 528 -29.47 15.03 -57.69
N LEU A 529 -30.62 14.63 -57.15
CA LEU A 529 -30.95 14.76 -55.74
C LEU A 529 -30.19 13.75 -54.86
N LEU A 530 -29.77 12.60 -55.43
CA LEU A 530 -28.97 11.60 -54.70
C LEU A 530 -27.67 12.14 -54.11
N ARG A 531 -27.04 13.14 -54.74
CA ARG A 531 -25.81 13.73 -54.22
C ARG A 531 -26.00 14.33 -52.82
N TYR A 532 -27.20 14.83 -52.51
CA TYR A 532 -27.54 15.38 -51.20
C TYR A 532 -27.73 14.30 -50.14
N ILE A 533 -27.80 13.02 -50.51
CA ILE A 533 -27.82 11.87 -49.59
C ILE A 533 -26.43 11.24 -49.52
N VAL A 534 -25.82 10.96 -50.68
CA VAL A 534 -24.56 10.22 -50.78
C VAL A 534 -23.41 11.01 -50.17
N VAL A 535 -23.26 12.30 -50.48
CA VAL A 535 -22.15 13.11 -49.98
C VAL A 535 -22.13 13.21 -48.45
N PRO A 536 -23.20 13.65 -47.75
CA PRO A 536 -23.17 13.72 -46.29
C PRO A 536 -23.02 12.35 -45.63
N THR A 537 -23.59 11.29 -46.21
CA THR A 537 -23.42 9.92 -45.70
C THR A 537 -21.97 9.45 -45.83
N LEU A 538 -21.28 9.74 -46.93
CA LEU A 538 -19.87 9.40 -47.10
C LEU A 538 -18.95 10.18 -46.16
N VAL A 539 -19.23 11.47 -45.95
CA VAL A 539 -18.50 12.30 -44.98
C VAL A 539 -18.66 11.72 -43.57
N LEU A 540 -19.87 11.33 -43.20
CA LEU A 540 -20.13 10.68 -41.91
C LEU A 540 -19.41 9.34 -41.78
N ILE A 541 -19.47 8.47 -42.79
CA ILE A 541 -18.75 7.19 -42.79
C ILE A 541 -17.25 7.42 -42.65
N LEU A 542 -16.68 8.44 -43.30
CA LEU A 542 -15.27 8.79 -43.17
C LEU A 542 -14.91 9.23 -41.74
N ILE A 543 -15.77 9.99 -41.07
CA ILE A 543 -15.56 10.39 -39.67
C ILE A 543 -15.57 9.15 -38.76
N LEU A 544 -16.54 8.26 -38.96
CA LEU A 544 -16.68 7.05 -38.15
C LEU A 544 -15.57 6.03 -38.39
N THR A 545 -15.09 5.88 -39.63
CA THR A 545 -13.93 5.02 -39.95
C THR A 545 -12.68 5.55 -39.28
N ILE A 546 -12.40 6.85 -39.38
CA ILE A 546 -11.26 7.48 -38.72
C ILE A 546 -11.36 7.27 -37.20
N SER A 547 -12.54 7.48 -36.62
CA SER A 547 -12.76 7.25 -35.19
C SER A 547 -12.48 5.80 -34.78
N THR A 548 -12.99 4.83 -35.54
CA THR A 548 -12.82 3.40 -35.24
C THR A 548 -11.35 2.96 -35.36
N ILE A 549 -10.57 3.61 -36.23
CA ILE A 549 -9.13 3.36 -36.38
C ILE A 549 -8.32 4.02 -35.26
N VAL A 550 -8.64 5.27 -34.90
CA VAL A 550 -7.88 6.05 -33.91
C VAL A 550 -8.20 5.59 -32.49
N THR A 551 -9.48 5.34 -32.22
CA THR A 551 -10.02 4.88 -30.93
C THR A 551 -11.03 3.76 -31.17
N PRO A 552 -10.57 2.50 -31.30
CA PRO A 552 -11.46 1.36 -31.43
C PRO A 552 -12.44 1.28 -30.24
N PRO A 553 -13.74 1.02 -30.46
CA PRO A 553 -14.72 0.95 -29.38
C PRO A 553 -14.63 -0.40 -28.66
N GLU A 554 -13.54 -0.62 -27.93
CA GLU A 554 -13.30 -1.86 -27.19
C GLU A 554 -14.26 -2.00 -26.01
N PRO A 555 -14.82 -3.20 -25.76
CA PRO A 555 -15.66 -3.45 -24.59
C PRO A 555 -14.93 -3.13 -23.29
N THR A 556 -15.57 -2.37 -22.42
CA THR A 556 -15.04 -1.98 -21.11
C THR A 556 -15.77 -2.69 -19.98
N GLN A 557 -15.08 -2.84 -18.84
CA GLN A 557 -15.63 -3.48 -17.64
C GLN A 557 -15.60 -2.52 -16.47
N THR A 558 -16.74 -2.34 -15.80
CA THR A 558 -16.86 -1.62 -14.53
C THR A 558 -17.29 -2.59 -13.43
N THR A 559 -16.75 -2.40 -12.22
CA THR A 559 -17.05 -3.28 -11.06
C THR A 559 -17.66 -2.48 -9.94
N ILE A 560 -18.74 -3.00 -9.35
CA ILE A 560 -19.42 -2.40 -8.21
C ILE A 560 -19.45 -3.44 -7.10
N THR A 561 -18.87 -3.09 -5.95
CA THR A 561 -18.86 -3.95 -4.76
C THR A 561 -19.98 -3.52 -3.83
N ASP A 562 -20.92 -4.41 -3.57
CA ASP A 562 -22.00 -4.23 -2.60
C ASP A 562 -22.01 -5.40 -1.61
N GLY A 563 -21.54 -5.15 -0.39
CA GLY A 563 -21.40 -6.16 0.65
C GLY A 563 -20.60 -7.39 0.20
N ASP A 564 -21.29 -8.54 0.09
CA ASP A 564 -20.72 -9.82 -0.32
C ASP A 564 -20.75 -10.06 -1.84
N THR A 565 -21.19 -9.10 -2.64
CA THR A 565 -21.36 -9.28 -4.09
C THR A 565 -20.53 -8.28 -4.87
N ILE A 566 -19.68 -8.77 -5.76
CA ILE A 566 -19.04 -7.94 -6.79
C ILE A 566 -19.86 -8.09 -8.06
N THR A 567 -20.49 -7.00 -8.50
CA THR A 567 -21.25 -6.96 -9.74
C THR A 567 -20.35 -6.45 -10.86
N ILE A 568 -20.21 -7.26 -11.91
CA ILE A 568 -19.38 -6.96 -13.08
C ILE A 568 -20.30 -6.48 -14.22
N TYR A 569 -20.11 -5.25 -14.66
CA TYR A 569 -20.81 -4.65 -15.80
C TYR A 569 -19.88 -4.63 -17.01
N ARG A 570 -20.31 -5.21 -18.12
CA ARG A 570 -19.61 -5.13 -19.41
C ARG A 570 -20.43 -4.27 -20.35
N HIS A 571 -19.83 -3.22 -20.89
CA HIS A 571 -20.52 -2.28 -21.77
C HIS A 571 -19.58 -1.75 -22.86
N CYS A 572 -20.17 -1.21 -23.92
CA CYS A 572 -19.42 -0.45 -24.92
C CYS A 572 -18.92 0.86 -24.31
N PRO A 573 -17.78 1.39 -24.78
CA PRO A 573 -17.14 2.56 -24.16
C PRO A 573 -18.00 3.82 -24.33
N ASP A 574 -17.71 4.83 -23.51
CA ASP A 574 -18.34 6.14 -23.61
C ASP A 574 -18.04 6.81 -24.96
N ALA A 575 -18.92 7.74 -25.36
CA ALA A 575 -18.87 8.39 -26.66
C ALA A 575 -17.53 9.11 -26.93
N SER A 576 -16.93 8.83 -28.08
CA SER A 576 -15.71 9.47 -28.54
C SER A 576 -15.93 10.90 -29.07
N VAL A 577 -14.86 11.68 -29.20
CA VAL A 577 -14.92 13.05 -29.78
C VAL A 577 -15.54 13.05 -31.18
N ALA A 578 -15.26 12.02 -31.99
CA ALA A 578 -15.81 11.93 -33.35
C ALA A 578 -17.32 11.64 -33.35
N GLU A 579 -17.85 10.95 -32.35
CA GLU A 579 -19.29 10.73 -32.18
C GLU A 579 -20.01 12.05 -31.85
N TYR A 580 -19.44 12.90 -30.99
CA TYR A 580 -19.98 14.24 -30.75
C TYR A 580 -19.94 15.12 -32.02
N VAL A 581 -18.90 14.99 -32.85
CA VAL A 581 -18.84 15.68 -34.16
C VAL A 581 -19.92 15.16 -35.11
N ALA A 582 -20.11 13.84 -35.18
CA ALA A 582 -21.17 13.23 -35.97
C ALA A 582 -22.58 13.67 -35.52
N GLU A 583 -22.80 13.76 -34.21
CA GLU A 583 -24.04 14.26 -33.62
C GLU A 583 -24.30 15.72 -33.97
N ALA A 584 -23.28 16.58 -33.88
CA ALA A 584 -23.37 17.98 -34.30
C ALA A 584 -23.73 18.12 -35.80
N LEU A 585 -23.13 17.29 -36.66
CA LEU A 585 -23.46 17.26 -38.10
C LEU A 585 -24.91 16.84 -38.37
N MET A 586 -25.42 15.86 -37.61
CA MET A 586 -26.83 15.47 -37.70
C MET A 586 -27.75 16.59 -37.22
N ALA A 587 -27.44 17.24 -36.09
CA ALA A 587 -28.22 18.36 -35.56
C ALA A 587 -28.31 19.51 -36.57
N ILE A 588 -27.19 19.89 -37.21
CA ILE A 588 -27.18 20.91 -38.28
C ILE A 588 -28.08 20.49 -39.44
N SER A 589 -28.04 19.22 -39.83
CA SER A 589 -28.88 18.67 -40.92
C SER A 589 -30.38 18.72 -40.57
N VAL A 590 -30.73 18.42 -39.33
CA VAL A 590 -32.11 18.53 -38.80
C VAL A 590 -32.58 20.00 -38.79
N ILE A 591 -31.74 20.94 -38.36
CA ILE A 591 -32.07 22.38 -38.39
C ILE A 591 -32.30 22.85 -39.83
N GLY A 592 -31.43 22.44 -40.76
CA GLY A 592 -31.61 22.73 -42.18
C GLY A 592 -32.92 22.16 -42.73
N LEU A 593 -33.25 20.92 -42.37
CA LEU A 593 -34.51 20.27 -42.73
C LEU A 593 -35.72 21.00 -42.15
N ALA A 594 -35.67 21.43 -40.89
CA ALA A 594 -36.73 22.19 -40.24
C ALA A 594 -36.96 23.54 -40.94
N LYS A 595 -35.89 24.26 -41.28
CA LYS A 595 -35.99 25.53 -42.03
C LYS A 595 -36.63 25.32 -43.40
N LEU A 596 -36.22 24.26 -44.09
CA LEU A 596 -36.75 23.92 -45.41
C LEU A 596 -38.22 23.48 -45.35
N ALA A 597 -38.61 22.72 -44.33
CA ALA A 597 -40.00 22.34 -44.07
C ALA A 597 -40.86 23.58 -43.77
N TYR A 598 -40.32 24.54 -43.01
CA TYR A 598 -40.98 25.83 -42.77
C TYR A 598 -41.18 26.61 -44.07
N ASP A 599 -40.18 26.68 -44.94
CA ASP A 599 -40.26 27.42 -46.21
C ASP A 599 -41.21 26.75 -47.22
N ALA A 600 -41.33 25.42 -47.19
CA ALA A 600 -42.23 24.65 -48.05
C ALA A 600 -43.67 24.54 -47.50
N ARG A 601 -43.98 25.11 -46.33
CA ARG A 601 -45.25 24.87 -45.60
C ARG A 601 -46.52 25.34 -46.33
N GLU A 602 -46.38 26.27 -47.28
CA GLU A 602 -47.50 26.86 -48.03
C GLU A 602 -47.79 26.10 -49.35
N ALA A 603 -47.14 24.95 -49.58
CA ALA A 603 -47.39 24.12 -50.76
C ALA A 603 -48.87 23.63 -50.81
N PRO A 604 -49.43 23.37 -52.01
CA PRO A 604 -50.79 22.87 -52.16
C PRO A 604 -51.04 21.59 -51.35
N GLU A 605 -52.23 21.44 -50.79
CA GLU A 605 -52.55 20.39 -49.80
C GLU A 605 -52.25 18.96 -50.30
N GLN A 606 -52.45 18.71 -51.59
CA GLN A 606 -52.13 17.41 -52.23
C GLN A 606 -50.63 17.05 -52.23
N PHE A 607 -49.75 18.03 -52.02
CA PHE A 607 -48.29 17.88 -52.01
C PHE A 607 -47.65 18.43 -50.72
N ASN A 608 -48.46 18.80 -49.72
CA ASN A 608 -47.99 19.44 -48.48
C ASN A 608 -47.56 18.40 -47.43
N GLU A 609 -46.57 17.59 -47.79
CA GLU A 609 -45.88 16.67 -46.85
C GLU A 609 -45.11 17.44 -45.76
N ALA A 610 -44.85 18.73 -45.97
CA ALA A 610 -44.08 19.59 -45.06
C ALA A 610 -44.74 19.80 -43.69
N LYS A 611 -46.08 19.79 -43.60
CA LYS A 611 -46.80 19.88 -42.31
C LYS A 611 -46.60 18.63 -41.44
N GLN A 612 -46.68 17.45 -42.05
CA GLN A 612 -46.46 16.17 -41.35
C GLN A 612 -44.99 16.05 -40.92
N LEU A 613 -44.07 16.45 -41.79
CA LEU A 613 -42.65 16.53 -41.47
C LEU A 613 -42.36 17.50 -40.33
N GLY A 614 -42.99 18.68 -40.32
CA GLY A 614 -42.83 19.66 -39.23
C GLY A 614 -43.28 19.12 -37.87
N LEU A 615 -44.38 18.35 -37.84
CA LEU A 615 -44.83 17.68 -36.61
C LEU A 615 -43.85 16.57 -36.16
N ALA A 616 -43.33 15.78 -37.10
CA ALA A 616 -42.35 14.74 -36.79
C ALA A 616 -41.03 15.33 -36.27
N LEU A 617 -40.56 16.44 -36.85
CA LEU A 617 -39.36 17.16 -36.38
C LEU A 617 -39.58 17.78 -34.99
N TYR A 618 -40.78 18.31 -34.73
CA TYR A 618 -41.14 18.80 -33.40
C TYR A 618 -40.99 17.71 -32.34
N THR A 619 -41.52 16.50 -32.61
CA THR A 619 -41.38 15.34 -31.69
C THR A 619 -39.96 14.79 -31.54
N MET A 620 -39.03 15.14 -32.43
CA MET A 620 -37.61 14.75 -32.30
C MET A 620 -36.80 15.73 -31.46
N VAL A 621 -37.26 16.99 -31.36
CA VAL A 621 -36.54 18.08 -30.67
C VAL A 621 -37.10 18.33 -29.26
N THR A 622 -38.39 18.03 -29.03
CA THR A 622 -39.02 18.03 -27.70
C THR A 622 -38.92 16.67 -27.03
#